data_AF-A0A0V8I6M9-F1
#
_entry.id   AF-A0A0V8I6M9-F1
#
_cell.length_a   1.000
_cell.length_b   1.000
_cell.length_c   1.000
_cell.angle_alpha   90.00
_cell.angle_beta   90.00
_cell.angle_gamma   90.00
#
_symmetry.space_group_name_H-M   'P 1'
#
loop_
_entity.id
_entity.type
_entity.pdbx_description
1 polymer ?
#
loop_
_entity_poly.entity_id
_entity_poly.type
_entity_poly.pdbx_seq_one_letter_code
_entity_poly.pdbx_strand_id
1 'polypeptide(L)'
;MQTFLPYPDFRQSAAALDTARLGKQRVEALQTLRALVLPGYGWQTHPAIRMWMGYVPALTRYGLAMVDEWEERGHPDNTRANIAEFAPQAAHPDYASKIPLPPWLGDPEFHLSHRSKLVHKDVRFYSPIFPDAIPEMDYVWPEPRHEFLPQEPDGEILWILRDPHPEVDPQSLDTVALPPVNRRNAAAAVEPGAEDGYTPVYLEEKSRRPSKEPRKAPPKPQQKKPTRKRLAQEEAFSTLPGKTPVAVPFEQGAKFAVGQVTGRPITLADGRFGRHFEVTEIIDRSAFAYPAMLQDPRVFFPVEAP
;
A
#
# COMPACT_ATOMS: atom_id res chain seq x y z
N MET A 1 6.83 -7.47 6.59
CA MET A 1 5.49 -7.61 6.01
C MET A 1 5.10 -9.06 6.12
N GLN A 2 4.31 -9.40 7.13
CA GLN A 2 3.78 -10.74 7.36
C GLN A 2 2.51 -10.62 8.19
N THR A 3 1.63 -11.62 8.11
CA THR A 3 0.42 -11.70 8.95
C THR A 3 0.67 -12.55 10.20
N PHE A 4 -0.05 -12.29 11.29
CA PHE A 4 -0.04 -13.10 12.51
C PHE A 4 -1.40 -13.76 12.72
N LEU A 5 -1.45 -15.08 12.58
CA LEU A 5 -2.67 -15.88 12.68
C LEU A 5 -2.48 -17.01 13.70
N PRO A 6 -2.35 -16.69 15.01
CA PRO A 6 -2.25 -17.71 16.05
C PRO A 6 -3.52 -18.56 16.21
N TYR A 7 -4.65 -18.11 15.65
CA TYR A 7 -5.96 -18.76 15.72
C TYR A 7 -6.66 -18.78 14.35
N PRO A 8 -7.62 -19.71 14.13
CA PRO A 8 -8.40 -19.76 12.89
C PRO A 8 -9.39 -18.61 12.74
N ASP A 9 -9.69 -17.89 13.84
CA ASP A 9 -10.52 -16.70 13.83
C ASP A 9 -9.67 -15.42 13.82
N PHE A 10 -10.05 -14.47 12.97
CA PHE A 10 -9.30 -13.22 12.80
C PHE A 10 -9.43 -12.28 14.00
N ARG A 11 -10.59 -12.22 14.66
CA ARG A 11 -10.79 -11.38 15.85
C ARG A 11 -10.01 -11.96 17.03
N GLN A 12 -10.08 -13.28 17.21
CA GLN A 12 -9.28 -13.99 18.22
C GLN A 12 -7.78 -13.80 17.98
N SER A 13 -7.35 -13.85 16.72
CA SER A 13 -5.96 -13.57 16.34
C SER A 13 -5.56 -12.13 16.69
N ALA A 14 -6.41 -11.14 16.43
CA ALA A 14 -6.13 -9.74 16.76
C ALA A 14 -6.03 -9.50 18.27
N ALA A 15 -7.01 -10.01 19.03
CA ALA A 15 -7.08 -9.89 20.48
C ALA A 15 -5.85 -10.47 21.19
N ALA A 16 -5.25 -11.52 20.61
CA ALA A 16 -4.08 -12.17 21.18
C ALA A 16 -2.77 -11.39 20.99
N LEU A 17 -2.74 -10.38 20.11
CA LEU A 17 -1.53 -9.61 19.86
C LEU A 17 -1.30 -8.53 20.92
N ASP A 18 -0.04 -8.31 21.27
CA ASP A 18 0.38 -7.10 21.97
C ASP A 18 0.15 -5.85 21.09
N THR A 19 0.04 -4.69 21.73
CA THR A 19 -0.26 -3.41 21.07
C THR A 19 0.73 -3.07 19.94
N ALA A 20 2.03 -3.34 20.10
CA ALA A 20 3.01 -2.98 19.08
C ALA A 20 2.83 -3.82 17.81
N ARG A 21 2.60 -5.13 17.96
CA ARG A 21 2.37 -6.04 16.83
C ARG A 21 1.00 -5.80 16.20
N LEU A 22 -0.05 -5.57 16.99
CA LEU A 22 -1.38 -5.21 16.49
C LEU A 22 -1.35 -3.94 15.63
N GLY A 23 -0.72 -2.87 16.14
CA GLY A 23 -0.60 -1.61 15.40
C GLY A 23 0.12 -1.80 14.06
N LYS A 24 1.15 -2.66 14.04
CA LYS A 24 1.86 -3.01 12.80
C LYS A 24 1.03 -3.86 11.85
N GLN A 25 0.18 -4.76 12.36
CA GLN A 25 -0.62 -5.66 11.53
C GLN A 25 -1.64 -4.95 10.64
N ARG A 26 -2.19 -3.81 11.07
CA ARG A 26 -3.05 -2.96 10.22
C ARG A 26 -2.31 -2.50 8.96
N VAL A 27 -1.10 -1.97 9.14
CA VAL A 27 -0.24 -1.48 8.05
C VAL A 27 0.27 -2.64 7.19
N GLU A 28 0.73 -3.74 7.80
CA GLU A 28 1.24 -4.90 7.04
C GLU A 28 0.12 -5.61 6.26
N ALA A 29 -1.12 -5.63 6.77
CA ALA A 29 -2.28 -6.14 6.02
C ALA A 29 -2.55 -5.28 4.78
N LEU A 30 -2.58 -3.95 4.93
CA LEU A 30 -2.74 -3.02 3.81
C LEU A 30 -1.62 -3.17 2.76
N GLN A 31 -0.38 -3.31 3.21
CA GLN A 31 0.74 -3.54 2.30
C GLN A 31 0.65 -4.88 1.58
N THR A 32 0.14 -5.93 2.25
CA THR A 32 -0.06 -7.25 1.63
C THR A 32 -1.18 -7.18 0.58
N LEU A 33 -2.29 -6.48 0.87
CA LEU A 33 -3.36 -6.21 -0.11
C LEU A 33 -2.82 -5.50 -1.35
N ARG A 34 -2.03 -4.44 -1.14
CA ARG A 34 -1.35 -3.71 -2.22
C ARG A 34 -0.42 -4.61 -3.02
N ALA A 35 0.35 -5.50 -2.38
CA ALA A 35 1.24 -6.40 -3.10
C ALA A 35 0.49 -7.44 -3.95
N LEU A 36 -0.69 -7.89 -3.51
CA LEU A 36 -1.53 -8.82 -4.27
C LEU A 36 -2.21 -8.18 -5.47
N VAL A 37 -2.53 -6.88 -5.39
CA VAL A 37 -3.39 -6.20 -6.36
C VAL A 37 -2.65 -5.24 -7.28
N LEU A 38 -1.62 -4.53 -6.77
CA LEU A 38 -0.96 -3.46 -7.50
C LEU A 38 0.28 -3.98 -8.23
N PRO A 39 0.37 -3.81 -9.57
CA PRO A 39 1.51 -4.25 -10.36
C PRO A 39 2.84 -3.68 -9.85
N GLY A 40 3.82 -4.57 -9.63
CA GLY A 40 5.17 -4.17 -9.21
C GLY A 40 5.28 -3.55 -7.81
N TYR A 41 4.23 -3.64 -6.97
CA TYR A 41 4.26 -3.19 -5.58
C TYR A 41 4.84 -4.26 -4.65
N GLY A 42 5.77 -3.86 -3.78
CA GLY A 42 6.32 -4.74 -2.75
C GLY A 42 7.09 -5.95 -3.31
N TRP A 43 7.29 -6.97 -2.46
CA TRP A 43 7.94 -8.22 -2.82
C TRP A 43 6.87 -9.31 -3.05
N GLN A 44 6.26 -9.31 -4.23
CA GLN A 44 5.10 -10.15 -4.56
C GLN A 44 5.35 -11.66 -4.48
N THR A 45 6.62 -12.07 -4.61
CA THR A 45 7.03 -13.48 -4.50
C THR A 45 7.38 -13.90 -3.07
N HIS A 46 7.20 -13.03 -2.06
CA HIS A 46 7.39 -13.41 -0.65
C HIS A 46 6.33 -14.45 -0.23
N PRO A 47 6.70 -15.54 0.48
CA PRO A 47 5.75 -16.58 0.89
C PRO A 47 4.53 -16.07 1.68
N ALA A 48 4.73 -15.13 2.62
CA ALA A 48 3.64 -14.50 3.37
C ALA A 48 2.67 -13.65 2.53
N ILE A 49 3.05 -13.25 1.31
CA ILE A 49 2.13 -12.64 0.33
C ILE A 49 1.48 -13.74 -0.51
N ARG A 50 2.29 -14.67 -1.04
CA ARG A 50 1.84 -15.78 -1.90
C ARG A 50 0.70 -16.59 -1.28
N MET A 51 0.75 -16.90 0.02
CA MET A 51 -0.30 -17.67 0.72
C MET A 51 -1.72 -17.07 0.60
N TRP A 52 -1.82 -15.75 0.33
CA TRP A 52 -3.07 -15.01 0.21
C TRP A 52 -3.56 -14.84 -1.24
N MET A 53 -2.83 -15.32 -2.24
CA MET A 53 -3.25 -15.24 -3.64
C MET A 53 -4.59 -15.94 -3.86
N GLY A 54 -5.55 -15.21 -4.45
CA GLY A 54 -6.94 -15.67 -4.60
C GLY A 54 -7.87 -15.35 -3.42
N TYR A 55 -7.36 -14.75 -2.34
CA TYR A 55 -8.12 -14.50 -1.10
C TYR A 55 -8.08 -13.04 -0.64
N VAL A 56 -8.04 -12.08 -1.58
CA VAL A 56 -8.07 -10.63 -1.27
C VAL A 56 -9.21 -10.27 -0.30
N PRO A 57 -10.48 -10.70 -0.50
CA PRO A 57 -11.55 -10.39 0.45
C PRO A 57 -11.34 -10.96 1.85
N ALA A 58 -10.72 -12.15 1.98
CA ALA A 58 -10.42 -12.73 3.29
C ALA A 58 -9.30 -11.96 4.00
N LEU A 59 -8.27 -11.54 3.27
CA LEU A 59 -7.22 -10.67 3.81
C LEU A 59 -7.76 -9.29 4.21
N THR A 60 -8.73 -8.75 3.46
CA THR A 60 -9.44 -7.53 3.86
C THR A 60 -10.17 -7.74 5.19
N ARG A 61 -10.88 -8.86 5.38
CA ARG A 61 -11.51 -9.20 6.67
C ARG A 61 -10.48 -9.30 7.81
N TYR A 62 -9.33 -9.91 7.54
CA TYR A 62 -8.22 -9.97 8.50
C TYR A 62 -7.75 -8.57 8.89
N GLY A 63 -7.47 -7.70 7.91
CA GLY A 63 -7.06 -6.31 8.16
C GLY A 63 -8.09 -5.53 8.97
N LEU A 64 -9.38 -5.66 8.63
CA LEU A 64 -10.47 -5.01 9.38
C LEU A 64 -10.58 -5.53 10.81
N ALA A 65 -10.35 -6.83 11.07
CA ALA A 65 -10.32 -7.35 12.45
C ALA A 65 -9.17 -6.76 13.28
N MET A 66 -8.01 -6.52 12.66
CA MET A 66 -6.89 -5.85 13.32
C MET A 66 -7.19 -4.37 13.61
N VAL A 67 -7.94 -3.71 12.72
CA VAL A 67 -8.42 -2.34 12.91
C VAL A 67 -9.45 -2.27 14.03
N ASP A 68 -10.47 -3.14 14.01
CA ASP A 68 -11.52 -3.21 15.03
C ASP A 68 -10.89 -3.33 16.44
N GLU A 69 -9.99 -4.31 16.65
CA GLU A 69 -9.31 -4.51 17.93
C GLU A 69 -8.43 -3.30 18.32
N TRP A 70 -7.78 -2.64 17.36
CA TRP A 70 -6.95 -1.47 17.61
C TRP A 70 -7.78 -0.27 18.09
N GLU A 71 -8.92 -0.04 17.46
CA GLU A 71 -9.85 1.02 17.84
C GLU A 71 -10.56 0.70 19.16
N GLU A 72 -10.92 -0.57 19.41
CA GLU A 72 -11.48 -1.02 20.68
C GLU A 72 -10.51 -0.79 21.87
N ARG A 73 -9.20 -0.86 21.62
CA ARG A 73 -8.15 -0.48 22.60
C ARG A 73 -7.98 1.03 22.79
N GLY A 74 -8.77 1.85 22.10
CA GLY A 74 -8.76 3.32 22.21
C GLY A 74 -7.68 4.00 21.39
N HIS A 75 -7.13 3.34 20.37
CA HIS A 75 -6.14 3.93 19.49
C HIS A 75 -6.75 4.41 18.16
N PRO A 76 -6.35 5.58 17.63
CA PRO A 76 -6.87 6.08 16.36
C PRO A 76 -6.35 5.25 15.18
N ASP A 77 -7.20 5.04 14.18
CA ASP A 77 -6.87 4.37 12.93
C ASP A 77 -7.03 5.28 11.71
N ASN A 78 -6.20 5.05 10.71
CA ASN A 78 -6.23 5.71 9.39
C ASN A 78 -6.09 4.70 8.24
N THR A 79 -6.24 3.39 8.52
CA THR A 79 -6.03 2.33 7.52
C THR A 79 -7.35 1.69 7.07
N ARG A 80 -8.43 1.81 7.85
CA ARG A 80 -9.74 1.18 7.61
C ARG A 80 -10.26 1.43 6.21
N ALA A 81 -10.33 2.70 5.80
CA ALA A 81 -10.87 3.09 4.50
C ALA A 81 -10.05 2.47 3.36
N ASN A 82 -8.71 2.58 3.46
CA ASN A 82 -7.79 2.01 2.49
C ASN A 82 -7.89 0.47 2.41
N ILE A 83 -8.05 -0.22 3.54
CA ILE A 83 -8.21 -1.68 3.59
C ILE A 83 -9.55 -2.11 2.98
N ALA A 84 -10.64 -1.43 3.34
CA ALA A 84 -12.00 -1.75 2.89
C ALA A 84 -12.16 -1.60 1.37
N GLU A 85 -11.47 -0.65 0.75
CA GLU A 85 -11.53 -0.39 -0.70
C GLU A 85 -11.11 -1.60 -1.56
N PHE A 86 -10.24 -2.48 -1.06
CA PHE A 86 -9.82 -3.69 -1.77
C PHE A 86 -10.93 -4.73 -1.93
N ALA A 87 -11.87 -4.77 -1.00
CA ALA A 87 -13.03 -5.66 -1.04
C ALA A 87 -14.17 -5.09 -0.19
N PRO A 88 -14.98 -4.15 -0.72
CA PRO A 88 -16.06 -3.51 0.04
C PRO A 88 -17.06 -4.51 0.64
N GLN A 89 -17.29 -5.64 -0.03
CA GLN A 89 -18.12 -6.74 0.45
C GLN A 89 -17.60 -7.38 1.75
N ALA A 90 -16.31 -7.28 2.04
CA ALA A 90 -15.72 -7.77 3.28
C ALA A 90 -16.05 -6.90 4.50
N ALA A 91 -16.35 -5.61 4.27
CA ALA A 91 -16.80 -4.70 5.31
C ALA A 91 -18.32 -4.78 5.56
N HIS A 92 -19.08 -5.43 4.67
CA HIS A 92 -20.53 -5.53 4.79
C HIS A 92 -20.95 -6.76 5.63
N PRO A 93 -21.71 -6.59 6.73
CA PRO A 93 -22.08 -7.70 7.63
C PRO A 93 -22.72 -8.90 6.93
N ASP A 94 -23.64 -8.65 6.00
CA ASP A 94 -24.39 -9.69 5.28
C ASP A 94 -23.56 -10.51 4.27
N TYR A 95 -22.40 -10.00 3.87
CA TYR A 95 -21.53 -10.65 2.88
C TYR A 95 -20.25 -11.22 3.49
N ALA A 96 -19.82 -10.71 4.66
CA ALA A 96 -18.61 -11.16 5.32
C ALA A 96 -18.59 -12.68 5.57
N SER A 97 -19.73 -13.26 5.96
CA SER A 97 -19.86 -14.71 6.21
C SER A 97 -19.81 -15.58 4.95
N LYS A 98 -20.05 -15.00 3.76
CA LYS A 98 -20.05 -15.70 2.47
C LYS A 98 -18.69 -15.68 1.78
N ILE A 99 -17.72 -14.91 2.32
CA ILE A 99 -16.38 -14.81 1.74
C ILE A 99 -15.66 -16.15 1.89
N PRO A 100 -15.16 -16.74 0.78
CA PRO A 100 -14.32 -17.92 0.83
C PRO A 100 -13.06 -17.65 1.64
N LEU A 101 -12.79 -18.51 2.63
CA LEU A 101 -11.57 -18.45 3.43
C LEU A 101 -10.49 -19.34 2.83
N PRO A 102 -9.20 -19.00 3.03
CA PRO A 102 -8.11 -19.85 2.61
C PRO A 102 -8.20 -21.25 3.26
N PRO A 103 -7.91 -22.35 2.53
CA PRO A 103 -8.06 -23.71 3.04
C PRO A 103 -7.09 -24.05 4.18
N TRP A 104 -6.00 -23.29 4.29
CA TRP A 104 -5.02 -23.41 5.38
C TRP A 104 -5.48 -22.71 6.66
N LEU A 105 -6.53 -21.89 6.62
CA LEU A 105 -7.08 -21.27 7.82
C LEU A 105 -7.89 -22.32 8.59
N GLY A 106 -7.40 -22.72 9.76
CA GLY A 106 -7.87 -23.90 10.48
C GLY A 106 -6.83 -25.01 10.59
N ASP A 107 -5.74 -24.95 9.83
CA ASP A 107 -4.65 -25.92 9.91
C ASP A 107 -3.89 -25.76 11.25
N PRO A 108 -3.86 -26.80 12.12
CA PRO A 108 -3.19 -26.71 13.41
C PRO A 108 -1.69 -26.41 13.32
N GLU A 109 -0.99 -26.94 12.31
CA GLU A 109 0.45 -26.75 12.14
C GLU A 109 0.75 -25.31 11.71
N PHE A 110 -0.07 -24.78 10.79
CA PHE A 110 0.00 -23.37 10.41
C PHE A 110 -0.14 -22.45 11.63
N HIS A 111 -1.22 -22.61 12.40
CA HIS A 111 -1.45 -21.76 13.58
C HIS A 111 -0.37 -21.91 14.66
N LEU A 112 0.13 -23.12 14.86
CA LEU A 112 1.23 -23.39 15.79
C LEU A 112 2.52 -22.69 15.35
N SER A 113 2.82 -22.64 14.05
CA SER A 113 4.00 -21.93 13.54
C SER A 113 3.91 -20.43 13.84
N HIS A 114 2.73 -19.82 13.70
CA HIS A 114 2.50 -18.41 14.01
C HIS A 114 2.58 -18.13 15.52
N ARG A 115 2.01 -18.99 16.37
CA ARG A 115 2.17 -18.90 17.84
C ARG A 115 3.63 -18.99 18.27
N SER A 116 4.35 -19.97 17.73
CA SER A 116 5.77 -20.20 18.01
C SER A 116 6.64 -19.00 17.66
N LYS A 117 6.39 -18.39 16.48
CA LYS A 117 7.11 -17.19 16.08
C LYS A 117 6.72 -15.95 16.88
N LEU A 118 5.47 -15.83 17.37
CA LEU A 118 5.10 -14.75 18.30
C LEU A 118 5.85 -14.86 19.63
N VAL A 119 5.97 -16.08 20.19
CA VAL A 119 6.80 -16.33 21.38
C VAL A 119 8.25 -15.94 21.16
N HIS A 120 8.84 -16.29 20.02
CA HIS A 120 10.21 -15.85 19.69
C HIS A 120 10.31 -14.31 19.60
N LYS A 121 9.26 -13.61 19.19
CA LYS A 121 9.26 -12.15 19.09
C LYS A 121 9.15 -11.47 20.46
N ASP A 122 8.38 -12.03 21.38
CA ASP A 122 8.32 -11.55 22.78
C ASP A 122 7.97 -12.70 23.73
N VAL A 123 9.02 -13.31 24.28
CA VAL A 123 8.90 -14.47 25.17
C VAL A 123 8.07 -14.12 26.40
N ARG A 124 8.21 -12.90 26.96
CA ARG A 124 7.54 -12.53 28.21
C ARG A 124 6.05 -12.37 28.00
N PHE A 125 5.64 -11.74 26.91
CA PHE A 125 4.23 -11.51 26.61
C PHE A 125 3.53 -12.82 26.17
N TYR A 126 4.15 -13.58 25.27
CA TYR A 126 3.47 -14.67 24.58
C TYR A 126 3.63 -16.06 25.22
N SER A 127 4.69 -16.34 26.00
CA SER A 127 4.84 -17.68 26.60
C SER A 127 3.68 -18.09 27.51
N PRO A 128 3.08 -17.18 28.32
CA PRO A 128 1.89 -17.50 29.10
C PRO A 128 0.63 -17.73 28.24
N ILE A 129 0.56 -17.14 27.04
CA ILE A 129 -0.59 -17.20 26.14
C ILE A 129 -0.52 -18.45 25.26
N PHE A 130 0.69 -18.82 24.82
CA PHE A 130 0.96 -19.92 23.90
C PHE A 130 1.93 -20.93 24.53
N PRO A 131 1.49 -21.70 25.54
CA PRO A 131 2.34 -22.69 26.20
C PRO A 131 2.70 -23.87 25.28
N ASP A 132 1.98 -24.02 24.16
CA ASP A 132 2.20 -25.04 23.13
C ASP A 132 3.25 -24.64 22.09
N ALA A 133 3.75 -23.39 22.12
CA ALA A 133 4.76 -22.90 21.18
C ALA A 133 6.05 -23.75 21.19
N ILE A 134 6.59 -23.99 19.98
CA ILE A 134 7.82 -24.75 19.75
C ILE A 134 8.94 -23.76 19.44
N PRO A 135 9.97 -23.60 20.30
CA PRO A 135 10.98 -22.53 20.17
C PRO A 135 11.72 -22.47 18.83
N GLU A 136 12.00 -23.62 18.21
CA GLU A 136 12.78 -23.73 16.97
C GLU A 136 11.91 -23.85 15.71
N MET A 137 10.59 -23.75 15.83
CA MET A 137 9.68 -23.95 14.70
C MET A 137 9.78 -22.78 13.70
N ASP A 138 9.89 -23.14 12.42
CA ASP A 138 9.81 -22.20 11.31
C ASP A 138 8.38 -21.86 10.91
N TYR A 139 8.21 -20.73 10.22
CA TYR A 139 6.91 -20.39 9.66
C TYR A 139 6.51 -21.46 8.65
N VAL A 140 5.28 -21.94 8.77
CA VAL A 140 4.64 -22.71 7.71
C VAL A 140 3.97 -21.71 6.78
N TRP A 141 4.45 -21.65 5.54
CA TRP A 141 3.87 -20.80 4.50
C TRP A 141 3.13 -21.67 3.48
N PRO A 142 1.78 -21.62 3.45
CA PRO A 142 1.01 -22.33 2.45
C PRO A 142 1.31 -21.83 1.04
N GLU A 143 1.52 -22.75 0.10
CA GLU A 143 1.62 -22.40 -1.31
C GLU A 143 0.24 -22.04 -1.88
N PRO A 144 0.15 -21.05 -2.77
CA PRO A 144 -1.10 -20.71 -3.39
C PRO A 144 -1.57 -21.80 -4.34
N ARG A 145 -2.89 -21.99 -4.43
CA ARG A 145 -3.47 -22.91 -5.41
C ARG A 145 -3.12 -22.51 -6.85
N HIS A 146 -3.03 -21.21 -7.10
CA HIS A 146 -2.69 -20.61 -8.38
C HIS A 146 -1.83 -19.37 -8.12
N GLU A 147 -0.76 -19.20 -8.89
CA GLU A 147 0.04 -17.98 -8.83
C GLU A 147 -0.62 -16.88 -9.66
N PHE A 148 -0.95 -15.77 -8.99
CA PHE A 148 -1.50 -14.58 -9.63
C PHE A 148 -0.56 -13.41 -9.34
N LEU A 149 0.22 -13.00 -10.34
CA LEU A 149 0.97 -11.75 -10.27
C LEU A 149 0.13 -10.66 -10.93
N PRO A 150 -0.13 -9.53 -10.23
CA PRO A 150 -0.90 -8.45 -10.82
C PRO A 150 -0.13 -7.84 -11.99
N GLN A 151 -0.83 -7.65 -13.09
CA GLN A 151 -0.32 -7.07 -14.33
C GLN A 151 -0.92 -5.69 -14.55
N GLU A 152 -0.23 -4.87 -15.33
CA GLU A 152 -0.83 -3.61 -15.79
C GLU A 152 -2.12 -3.93 -16.58
N PRO A 153 -3.13 -3.04 -16.55
CA PRO A 153 -4.39 -3.29 -17.24
C PRO A 153 -4.21 -3.45 -18.75
N ASP A 154 -4.91 -4.42 -19.32
CA ASP A 154 -5.04 -4.64 -20.76
C ASP A 154 -6.39 -4.05 -21.22
N GLY A 155 -6.40 -3.02 -22.08
CA GLY A 155 -7.64 -2.42 -22.57
C GLY A 155 -7.57 -0.92 -22.80
N GLU A 156 -8.69 -0.23 -22.55
CA GLU A 156 -8.74 1.23 -22.55
C GLU A 156 -8.07 1.76 -21.28
N ILE A 157 -6.91 2.38 -21.46
CA ILE A 157 -6.07 2.84 -20.36
C ILE A 157 -6.33 4.32 -20.11
N LEU A 158 -6.59 4.65 -18.85
CA LEU A 158 -6.49 6.00 -18.31
C LEU A 158 -5.20 6.11 -17.50
N TRP A 159 -4.33 7.06 -17.85
CA TRP A 159 -3.08 7.27 -17.12
C TRP A 159 -3.29 8.18 -15.91
N ILE A 160 -3.00 7.70 -14.71
CA ILE A 160 -3.03 8.54 -13.52
C ILE A 160 -1.71 9.28 -13.39
N LEU A 161 -1.77 10.60 -13.25
CA LEU A 161 -0.62 11.46 -13.00
C LEU A 161 -0.78 12.19 -11.67
N ARG A 162 0.01 11.81 -10.66
CA ARG A 162 0.06 12.50 -9.37
C ARG A 162 0.88 13.79 -9.49
N ASP A 163 0.26 14.85 -10.01
CA ASP A 163 0.81 16.21 -9.99
C ASP A 163 0.02 17.05 -8.96
N PRO A 164 0.61 17.42 -7.81
CA PRO A 164 -0.12 18.12 -6.76
C PRO A 164 -0.39 19.58 -7.12
N HIS A 165 -1.67 19.93 -7.25
CA HIS A 165 -2.15 21.30 -7.49
C HIS A 165 -3.09 21.78 -6.37
N PRO A 166 -2.57 22.22 -5.21
CA PRO A 166 -3.40 22.54 -4.05
C PRO A 166 -4.27 23.80 -4.22
N GLU A 167 -3.88 24.72 -5.11
CA GLU A 167 -4.52 26.03 -5.27
C GLU A 167 -5.15 26.23 -6.67
N VAL A 168 -5.12 25.20 -7.51
CA VAL A 168 -5.64 25.28 -8.89
C VAL A 168 -7.03 24.65 -8.93
N ASP A 169 -7.96 25.33 -9.62
CA ASP A 169 -9.26 24.75 -9.95
C ASP A 169 -9.05 23.56 -10.90
N PRO A 170 -9.57 22.36 -10.60
CA PRO A 170 -9.48 21.20 -11.48
C PRO A 170 -9.85 21.49 -12.95
N GLN A 171 -10.81 22.39 -13.21
CA GLN A 171 -11.25 22.71 -14.57
C GLN A 171 -10.31 23.66 -15.33
N SER A 172 -9.46 24.41 -14.62
CA SER A 172 -8.54 25.38 -15.24
C SER A 172 -7.14 24.81 -15.49
N LEU A 173 -6.93 23.52 -15.23
CA LEU A 173 -5.64 22.86 -15.42
C LEU A 173 -5.30 22.75 -16.92
N ASP A 174 -4.31 23.52 -17.36
CA ASP A 174 -3.89 23.63 -18.77
C ASP A 174 -2.56 22.94 -19.09
N THR A 175 -1.84 22.52 -18.05
CA THR A 175 -0.51 21.95 -18.14
C THR A 175 -0.30 20.92 -17.05
N VAL A 176 0.47 19.88 -17.36
CA VAL A 176 0.80 18.80 -16.43
C VAL A 176 2.26 18.42 -16.53
N ALA A 177 2.87 18.06 -15.39
CA ALA A 177 4.23 17.55 -15.34
C ALA A 177 4.41 16.50 -14.26
N LEU A 178 5.46 15.69 -14.39
CA LEU A 178 5.84 14.83 -13.28
C LEU A 178 6.39 15.70 -12.12
N PRO A 179 6.01 15.45 -10.86
CA PRO A 179 6.61 16.11 -9.71
C PRO A 179 8.12 15.81 -9.63
N PRO A 180 8.91 16.72 -9.03
CA PRO A 180 10.35 16.58 -8.92
C PRO A 180 10.74 15.39 -8.01
N VAL A 181 11.87 14.76 -8.32
CA VAL A 181 12.36 13.54 -7.65
C VAL A 181 12.75 13.74 -6.17
N ASN A 182 12.81 14.98 -5.67
CA ASN A 182 12.94 15.27 -4.24
C ASN A 182 12.41 16.65 -3.89
N ARG A 183 11.19 16.71 -3.35
CA ARG A 183 10.77 17.65 -2.30
C ARG A 183 9.55 17.03 -1.64
N ARG A 184 9.74 16.39 -0.48
CA ARG A 184 8.82 16.06 0.63
C ARG A 184 7.30 15.82 0.42
N ASN A 185 6.74 15.90 -0.77
CA ASN A 185 5.31 16.09 -1.03
C ASN A 185 4.75 15.18 -2.15
N ALA A 186 5.56 14.30 -2.75
CA ALA A 186 5.03 13.33 -3.73
C ALA A 186 4.13 12.23 -3.08
N ALA A 187 4.14 12.13 -1.75
CA ALA A 187 3.31 11.22 -0.96
C ALA A 187 2.40 11.93 0.07
N ALA A 188 2.49 13.26 0.19
CA ALA A 188 1.76 14.03 1.21
C ALA A 188 0.42 14.59 0.70
N ALA A 189 0.09 14.37 -0.57
CA ALA A 189 -1.17 14.81 -1.17
C ALA A 189 -2.25 13.71 -1.18
N VAL A 190 -2.03 12.58 -0.51
CA VAL A 190 -3.06 11.58 -0.24
C VAL A 190 -3.03 11.26 1.25
N GLU A 191 -4.08 11.68 1.93
CA GLU A 191 -4.44 11.46 3.34
C GLU A 191 -3.62 12.15 4.46
N PRO A 192 -4.30 12.69 5.50
CA PRO A 192 -3.67 13.01 6.78
C PRO A 192 -3.40 11.69 7.52
N GLY A 193 -2.23 11.12 7.25
CA GLY A 193 -1.85 9.80 7.76
C GLY A 193 -0.54 9.26 7.18
N ALA A 194 -0.08 9.85 6.08
CA ALA A 194 1.19 9.53 5.43
C ALA A 194 2.45 10.11 6.14
N GLU A 195 2.43 10.19 7.48
CA GLU A 195 3.67 10.19 8.28
C GLU A 195 4.16 8.75 8.54
N ASP A 196 3.96 7.84 7.58
CA ASP A 196 4.69 6.57 7.57
C ASP A 196 6.13 6.86 7.13
N GLY A 197 6.93 7.33 8.09
CA GLY A 197 8.38 7.42 8.03
C GLY A 197 9.07 6.06 7.92
N TYR A 198 8.54 5.12 7.13
CA TYR A 198 9.16 3.84 6.88
C TYR A 198 10.03 3.91 5.62
N THR A 199 11.27 4.37 5.82
CA THR A 199 12.38 3.88 4.99
C THR A 199 12.57 2.40 5.35
N PRO A 200 12.66 1.46 4.38
CA PRO A 200 12.90 0.05 4.69
C PRO A 200 14.28 -0.10 5.32
N VAL A 201 14.32 -0.02 6.65
CA VAL A 201 15.48 -0.40 7.45
C VAL A 201 15.36 -1.91 7.63
N TYR A 202 16.15 -2.66 6.89
CA TYR A 202 16.59 -3.98 7.34
C TYR A 202 17.37 -3.75 8.63
N LEU A 203 16.71 -3.93 9.77
CA LEU A 203 17.38 -3.90 11.07
C LEU A 203 18.21 -5.18 11.19
N GLU A 204 19.50 -5.09 10.89
CA GLU A 204 20.47 -5.94 11.57
C GLU A 204 20.49 -5.54 13.05
N GLU A 205 20.06 -6.45 13.91
CA GLU A 205 20.16 -6.28 15.37
C GLU A 205 21.63 -6.31 15.80
N LYS A 206 22.26 -5.14 15.88
CA LYS A 206 23.45 -4.95 16.71
C LYS A 206 23.15 -3.92 17.79
N SER A 207 23.05 -4.44 19.00
CA SER A 207 22.95 -3.73 20.28
C SER A 207 23.84 -2.48 20.32
N ARG A 208 23.26 -1.29 20.45
CA ARG A 208 24.01 -0.05 20.69
C ARG A 208 24.02 0.27 22.19
N ARG A 209 25.18 0.06 22.83
CA ARG A 209 25.56 0.82 24.03
C ARG A 209 25.72 2.30 23.64
N PRO A 210 25.30 3.27 24.47
CA PRO A 210 25.47 4.68 24.16
C PRO A 210 26.94 5.10 24.25
N SER A 211 27.53 5.54 23.13
CA SER A 211 28.87 6.12 23.06
C SER A 211 28.85 7.62 23.42
N LYS A 212 29.70 8.02 24.36
CA LYS A 212 29.94 9.42 24.82
C LYS A 212 30.81 10.23 23.82
N GLU A 213 30.44 10.31 22.56
CA GLU A 213 31.16 11.17 21.59
C GLU A 213 30.24 12.23 20.97
N PRO A 214 30.73 13.47 20.76
CA PRO A 214 29.94 14.57 20.22
C PRO A 214 29.51 14.25 18.78
N ARG A 215 28.20 14.30 18.54
CA ARG A 215 27.57 14.02 17.24
C ARG A 215 28.08 14.99 16.17
N LYS A 216 28.81 14.49 15.16
CA LYS A 216 29.10 15.23 13.92
C LYS A 216 27.80 15.70 13.28
N ALA A 217 27.79 16.95 12.80
CA ALA A 217 26.66 17.52 12.07
C ALA A 217 26.26 16.62 10.88
N PRO A 218 24.95 16.43 10.62
CA PRO A 218 24.50 15.58 9.52
C PRO A 218 25.01 16.12 8.18
N PRO A 219 25.51 15.25 7.27
CA PRO A 219 25.99 15.67 5.97
C PRO A 219 24.86 16.36 5.17
N LYS A 220 25.23 17.37 4.36
CA LYS A 220 24.29 18.06 3.47
C LYS A 220 23.55 17.03 2.59
N PRO A 221 22.23 17.15 2.41
CA PRO A 221 21.46 16.19 1.62
C PRO A 221 21.94 16.23 0.17
N GLN A 222 22.55 15.14 -0.29
CA GLN A 222 22.91 14.96 -1.69
C GLN A 222 21.63 14.78 -2.52
N GLN A 223 21.57 15.38 -3.71
CA GLN A 223 20.49 15.13 -4.66
C GLN A 223 20.48 13.64 -5.01
N LYS A 224 19.46 12.90 -4.55
CA LYS A 224 19.36 11.46 -4.86
C LYS A 224 19.07 11.31 -6.35
N LYS A 225 19.88 10.50 -7.03
CA LYS A 225 19.63 10.12 -8.43
C LYS A 225 18.28 9.38 -8.55
N PRO A 226 17.53 9.55 -9.65
CA PRO A 226 16.27 8.82 -9.87
C PRO A 226 16.49 7.30 -9.84
N THR A 227 15.54 6.56 -9.29
CA THR A 227 15.56 5.09 -9.32
C THR A 227 15.18 4.58 -10.71
N ARG A 228 15.54 3.34 -11.06
CA ARG A 228 15.15 2.71 -12.35
C ARG A 228 13.63 2.73 -12.58
N LYS A 229 12.83 2.48 -11.54
CA LYS A 229 11.36 2.57 -11.58
C LYS A 229 10.87 3.98 -11.87
N ARG A 230 11.59 5.00 -11.39
CA ARG A 230 11.25 6.39 -11.65
C ARG A 230 11.61 6.81 -13.08
N LEU A 231 12.77 6.38 -13.57
CA LEU A 231 13.17 6.62 -14.96
C LEU A 231 12.17 6.02 -15.95
N ALA A 232 11.65 4.81 -15.68
CA ALA A 232 10.61 4.20 -16.51
C ALA A 232 9.32 5.04 -16.57
N GLN A 233 8.92 5.66 -15.45
CA GLN A 233 7.75 6.56 -15.41
C GLN A 233 8.01 7.86 -16.18
N GLU A 234 9.22 8.41 -16.07
CA GLU A 234 9.65 9.59 -16.82
C GLU A 234 9.69 9.32 -18.33
N GLU A 235 10.23 8.17 -18.72
CA GLU A 235 10.24 7.70 -20.11
C GLU A 235 8.80 7.57 -20.61
N ALA A 236 7.95 6.81 -19.92
CA ALA A 236 6.54 6.61 -20.29
C ALA A 236 5.79 7.94 -20.47
N PHE A 237 5.93 8.88 -19.53
CA PHE A 237 5.31 10.21 -19.62
C PHE A 237 5.88 11.04 -20.79
N SER A 238 7.19 10.98 -20.99
CA SER A 238 7.86 11.74 -22.05
C SER A 238 7.48 11.25 -23.45
N THR A 239 7.20 9.96 -23.61
CA THR A 239 6.86 9.31 -24.88
C THR A 239 5.35 9.15 -25.11
N LEU A 240 4.48 9.72 -24.25
CA LEU A 240 3.03 9.62 -24.44
C LEU A 240 2.62 10.12 -25.82
N PRO A 241 1.80 9.37 -26.57
CA PRO A 241 1.17 9.87 -27.77
C PRO A 241 0.31 11.11 -27.48
N GLY A 242 0.14 11.99 -28.46
CA GLY A 242 -0.85 13.06 -28.36
C GLY A 242 -2.26 12.48 -28.23
N LYS A 243 -3.15 13.20 -27.54
CA LYS A 243 -4.52 12.79 -27.22
C LYS A 243 -4.64 11.58 -26.29
N THR A 244 -3.55 11.20 -25.61
CA THR A 244 -3.62 10.15 -24.59
C THR A 244 -4.43 10.65 -23.39
N PRO A 245 -5.43 9.88 -22.91
CA PRO A 245 -6.19 10.26 -21.73
C PRO A 245 -5.33 10.18 -20.47
N VAL A 246 -5.37 11.24 -19.66
CA VAL A 246 -4.66 11.38 -18.39
C VAL A 246 -5.64 11.90 -17.35
N ALA A 247 -5.54 11.40 -16.13
CA ALA A 247 -6.29 11.87 -14.97
C ALA A 247 -5.35 12.39 -13.88
N VAL A 248 -5.62 13.59 -13.39
CA VAL A 248 -4.86 14.22 -12.30
C VAL A 248 -5.71 14.23 -11.03
N PRO A 249 -5.22 13.70 -9.89
CA PRO A 249 -5.98 13.65 -8.66
C PRO A 249 -6.03 15.02 -7.96
N PHE A 250 -7.22 15.36 -7.47
CA PHE A 250 -7.53 16.53 -6.64
C PHE A 250 -8.21 16.09 -5.34
N GLU A 251 -8.38 17.01 -4.39
CA GLU A 251 -9.08 16.75 -3.12
C GLU A 251 -8.55 15.48 -2.42
N GLN A 252 -7.22 15.35 -2.32
CA GLN A 252 -6.53 14.19 -1.76
C GLN A 252 -6.82 12.85 -2.46
N GLY A 253 -7.18 12.89 -3.74
CA GLY A 253 -7.50 11.72 -4.55
C GLY A 253 -8.98 11.31 -4.48
N ALA A 254 -9.85 12.16 -3.95
CA ALA A 254 -11.30 11.97 -3.97
C ALA A 254 -11.90 12.26 -5.36
N LYS A 255 -11.29 13.19 -6.12
CA LYS A 255 -11.71 13.57 -7.47
C LYS A 255 -10.55 13.56 -8.45
N PHE A 256 -10.87 13.43 -9.72
CA PHE A 256 -9.89 13.40 -10.80
C PHE A 256 -10.31 14.34 -11.93
N ALA A 257 -9.41 15.22 -12.34
CA ALA A 257 -9.55 15.95 -13.59
C ALA A 257 -9.06 15.06 -14.72
N VAL A 258 -10.00 14.57 -15.54
CA VAL A 258 -9.73 13.73 -16.69
C VAL A 258 -9.63 14.64 -17.91
N GLY A 259 -8.64 14.36 -18.74
CA GLY A 259 -8.37 15.16 -19.93
C GLY A 259 -7.38 14.48 -20.85
N GLN A 260 -6.87 15.22 -21.82
CA GLN A 260 -5.93 14.70 -22.80
C GLN A 260 -4.65 15.53 -22.85
N VAL A 261 -3.51 14.86 -23.06
CA VAL A 261 -2.26 15.56 -23.37
C VAL A 261 -2.30 16.08 -24.82
N THR A 262 -2.05 17.37 -24.98
CA THR A 262 -2.12 18.06 -26.28
C THR A 262 -0.80 18.74 -26.63
N GLY A 263 -0.66 19.12 -27.90
CA GLY A 263 0.47 19.90 -28.38
C GLY A 263 1.84 19.19 -28.32
N ARG A 264 2.90 20.00 -28.39
CA ARG A 264 4.29 19.55 -28.26
C ARG A 264 4.70 19.58 -26.78
N PRO A 265 5.69 18.77 -26.37
CA PRO A 265 6.28 18.90 -25.05
C PRO A 265 6.79 20.33 -24.78
N ILE A 266 6.63 20.78 -23.54
CA ILE A 266 7.00 22.11 -23.08
C ILE A 266 7.97 22.03 -21.90
N THR A 267 8.67 23.13 -21.66
CA THR A 267 9.42 23.33 -20.41
C THR A 267 8.62 24.30 -19.55
N LEU A 268 8.22 23.86 -18.36
CA LEU A 268 7.50 24.70 -17.40
C LEU A 268 8.42 25.79 -16.82
N ALA A 269 7.83 26.80 -16.18
CA ALA A 269 8.57 27.91 -15.57
C ALA A 269 9.60 27.45 -14.51
N ASP A 270 9.37 26.29 -13.90
CA ASP A 270 10.27 25.67 -12.92
C ASP A 270 11.36 24.77 -13.56
N GLY A 271 11.42 24.71 -14.89
CA GLY A 271 12.39 23.93 -15.67
C GLY A 271 12.02 22.46 -15.85
N ARG A 272 10.86 22.00 -15.37
CA ARG A 272 10.40 20.61 -15.58
C ARG A 272 9.90 20.39 -17.00
N PHE A 273 10.05 19.15 -17.46
CA PHE A 273 9.34 18.66 -18.65
C PHE A 273 7.85 18.59 -18.35
N GLY A 274 7.05 19.33 -19.11
CA GLY A 274 5.61 19.36 -19.02
C GLY A 274 4.94 19.13 -20.37
N ARG A 275 3.63 18.96 -20.33
CA ARG A 275 2.76 18.84 -21.51
C ARG A 275 1.55 19.74 -21.33
N HIS A 276 1.03 20.25 -22.45
CA HIS A 276 -0.30 20.87 -22.42
C HIS A 276 -1.34 19.80 -22.11
N PHE A 277 -2.36 20.21 -21.36
CA PHE A 277 -3.43 19.36 -20.89
C PHE A 277 -4.74 20.08 -21.11
N GLU A 278 -5.74 19.36 -21.60
CA GLU A 278 -7.08 19.87 -21.78
C GLU A 278 -8.03 19.00 -20.99
N VAL A 279 -8.60 19.57 -19.93
CA VAL A 279 -9.58 18.90 -19.07
C VAL A 279 -10.87 18.73 -19.84
N THR A 280 -11.38 17.50 -19.89
CA THR A 280 -12.65 17.16 -20.52
C THR A 280 -13.77 17.00 -19.50
N GLU A 281 -13.45 16.44 -18.33
CA GLU A 281 -14.42 16.16 -17.28
C GLU A 281 -13.77 16.02 -15.90
N ILE A 282 -14.58 16.09 -14.85
CA ILE A 282 -14.19 15.78 -13.48
C ILE A 282 -14.99 14.57 -13.04
N ILE A 283 -14.30 13.51 -12.59
CA ILE A 283 -14.93 12.30 -12.07
C ILE A 283 -14.58 12.09 -10.60
N ASP A 284 -15.48 11.43 -9.86
CA ASP A 284 -15.21 10.98 -8.51
C ASP A 284 -14.41 9.68 -8.50
N ARG A 285 -13.67 9.44 -7.42
CA ARG A 285 -12.94 8.17 -7.20
C ARG A 285 -13.84 6.93 -7.30
N SER A 286 -15.13 7.06 -6.97
CA SER A 286 -16.12 5.99 -7.07
C SER A 286 -16.54 5.66 -8.50
N ALA A 287 -16.16 6.46 -9.50
CA ALA A 287 -16.43 6.16 -10.91
C ALA A 287 -15.60 4.97 -11.41
N PHE A 288 -14.43 4.72 -10.81
CA PHE A 288 -13.59 3.59 -11.19
C PHE A 288 -14.22 2.27 -10.73
N ALA A 289 -14.25 1.27 -11.61
CA ALA A 289 -14.78 -0.06 -11.28
C ALA A 289 -14.04 -0.72 -10.11
N TYR A 290 -12.72 -0.47 -9.98
CA TYR A 290 -11.92 -0.95 -8.86
C TYR A 290 -10.99 0.14 -8.29
N PRO A 291 -11.51 1.02 -7.41
CA PRO A 291 -10.77 2.18 -6.90
C PRO A 291 -9.49 1.84 -6.13
N ALA A 292 -9.35 0.60 -5.64
CA ALA A 292 -8.15 0.12 -4.96
C ALA A 292 -6.88 0.25 -5.82
N MET A 293 -7.02 0.21 -7.16
CA MET A 293 -5.92 0.43 -8.10
C MET A 293 -5.29 1.83 -7.95
N LEU A 294 -6.07 2.82 -7.53
CA LEU A 294 -5.62 4.20 -7.33
C LEU A 294 -4.78 4.37 -6.04
N GLN A 295 -4.60 3.31 -5.24
CA GLN A 295 -3.65 3.29 -4.13
C GLN A 295 -2.20 3.05 -4.57
N ASP A 296 -1.94 2.91 -5.88
CA ASP A 296 -0.59 2.76 -6.43
C ASP A 296 0.32 3.96 -6.08
N PRO A 297 1.45 3.75 -5.37
CA PRO A 297 2.33 4.84 -4.98
C PRO A 297 3.14 5.42 -6.14
N ARG A 298 3.07 4.83 -7.34
CA ARG A 298 3.67 5.41 -8.55
C ARG A 298 3.08 6.80 -8.79
N VAL A 299 3.93 7.66 -9.33
CA VAL A 299 3.56 9.03 -9.71
C VAL A 299 2.85 9.04 -11.04
N PHE A 300 3.18 8.09 -11.92
CA PHE A 300 2.58 7.92 -13.21
C PHE A 300 2.35 6.44 -13.48
N PHE A 301 1.09 6.03 -13.67
CA PHE A 301 0.72 4.63 -13.82
C PHE A 301 -0.59 4.48 -14.59
N PRO A 302 -0.79 3.37 -15.31
CA PRO A 302 -2.03 3.08 -16.00
C PRO A 302 -3.07 2.46 -15.06
N VAL A 303 -4.34 2.81 -15.27
CA VAL A 303 -5.51 2.10 -14.74
C VAL A 303 -6.51 1.85 -15.87
N GLU A 304 -7.42 0.91 -15.67
CA GLU A 304 -8.56 0.73 -16.56
C GLU A 304 -9.44 1.98 -16.52
N ALA A 305 -9.86 2.47 -17.69
CA ALA A 305 -10.76 3.60 -17.79
C ALA A 305 -12.13 3.27 -17.15
N PRO A 306 -12.75 4.24 -16.45
CA PRO A 306 -14.07 4.08 -15.83
C PRO A 306 -15.21 4.00 -16.86
#